data_AF-A0A7X6YTU6-F1
#
_entry.id   AF-A0A7X6YTU6-F1
#
_cell.length_a   1.000
_cell.length_b   1.000
_cell.length_c   1.000
_cell.angle_alpha   90.00
_cell.angle_beta   90.00
_cell.angle_gamma   90.00
#
_symmetry.space_group_name_H-M   'P 1'
#
loop_
_entity.id
_entity.type
_entity.pdbx_description
1 polymer ?
#
loop_
_entity_poly.entity_id
_entity_poly.type
_entity_poly.pdbx_seq_one_letter_code
_entity_poly.pdbx_strand_id
1 'polypeptide(L)'
;MICKRLLIVLFSFFCLFGSAEIPTQKAQNPVIFADVPDMSMMRVGDTYYMSSTTMHMAPGVPIMTSKDLVNWEMASYCYDILDDVDALNLVNGKSTYGRGTWASSIRYHKGLFYVSTFAQTTNKTYFFTTDDPEKGEWKKTSFSPAYHDHSLFFDDDGRAYFIWGVGRLRIIELEADLSGVKKDTERVLIENASAPAGNQMGLQSEGSQLFKINGMYYLFNICWPRGGMRTVVIHRASSLDGPWEGRLALQDKGVAQGGLIDTPDGRWFAYLFRDYGSVGRIPYLVPVHWEEGWPVLGIEGKVPDELDLPASQGLKPGIVNDDEFNRKPGEPGLPLVWQWNHNPDNSLWSLSERPGYLRLKTGRIDQSFLLSRNTLTQRSFGPWSSGSTLLDVSNLKDGDVAGLVALQRKFGQVGVKMEDGRKYLFMTSNKTDTPTEIERLPLKKKKVNLRIDCDFREMTDVARFYYSLNGKTWKEIGRPLKMEYTLVEHFMGYRFGLFNYATKQSGGWADFDYFRINDQIIENND
;
A
#
# COMPACT_ATOMS: atom_id res chain seq x y z
N MET A 1 88.73 8.86 37.48
CA MET A 1 88.09 9.93 38.27
C MET A 1 86.61 9.96 37.93
N ILE A 2 85.79 9.68 38.95
CA ILE A 2 84.37 9.99 39.15
C ILE A 2 83.41 9.89 37.95
N CYS A 3 82.61 8.82 38.04
CA CYS A 3 81.39 8.51 37.32
C CYS A 3 80.29 9.56 37.56
N LYS A 4 79.64 10.06 36.50
CA LYS A 4 78.33 10.75 36.57
C LYS A 4 77.31 9.97 35.75
N ARG A 5 76.32 9.41 36.44
CA ARG A 5 75.12 8.76 35.87
C ARG A 5 74.20 9.85 35.31
N LEU A 6 73.77 9.70 34.05
CA LEU A 6 72.68 10.47 33.46
C LEU A 6 71.45 9.54 33.39
N LEU A 7 70.39 9.92 34.09
CA LEU A 7 69.11 9.20 34.11
C LEU A 7 68.28 9.68 32.91
N ILE A 8 67.98 8.79 31.96
CA ILE A 8 67.04 9.06 30.86
C ILE A 8 65.71 8.43 31.23
N VAL A 9 64.69 9.26 31.47
CA VAL A 9 63.30 8.83 31.68
C VAL A 9 62.62 8.77 30.32
N LEU A 10 62.30 7.56 29.86
CA LEU A 10 61.45 7.34 28.68
C LEU A 10 59.97 7.42 29.10
N PHE A 11 59.28 8.47 28.70
CA PHE A 11 57.81 8.54 28.74
C PHE A 11 57.26 7.77 27.52
N SER A 12 56.58 6.65 27.77
CA SER A 12 55.80 5.95 26.75
C SER A 12 54.40 6.56 26.69
N PHE A 13 54.08 7.26 25.60
CA PHE A 13 52.74 7.74 25.31
C PHE A 13 51.91 6.58 24.74
N PHE A 14 51.04 5.97 25.55
CA PHE A 14 50.02 5.05 25.08
C PHE A 14 48.84 5.89 24.54
N CYS A 15 48.75 6.03 23.22
CA CYS A 15 47.54 6.53 22.58
C CYS A 15 46.48 5.42 22.59
N LEU A 16 45.57 5.48 23.56
CA LEU A 16 44.31 4.74 23.53
C LEU A 16 43.45 5.33 22.41
N PHE A 17 43.41 4.66 21.25
CA PHE A 17 42.36 4.87 20.25
C PHE A 17 41.07 4.26 20.81
N GLY A 18 40.27 5.08 21.49
CA GLY A 18 38.88 4.75 21.73
C GLY A 18 38.14 4.78 20.39
N SER A 19 37.74 3.62 19.89
CA SER A 19 36.75 3.54 18.83
C SER A 19 35.44 4.09 19.39
N ALA A 20 35.11 5.33 19.06
CA ALA A 20 33.77 5.84 19.26
C ALA A 20 32.83 5.01 18.37
N GLU A 21 32.02 4.14 18.97
CA GLU A 21 30.89 3.55 18.27
C GLU A 21 29.97 4.69 17.86
N ILE A 22 29.89 4.95 16.55
CA ILE A 22 28.87 5.84 15.99
C ILE A 22 27.53 5.19 16.34
N PRO A 23 26.59 5.88 17.00
CA PRO A 23 25.28 5.32 17.29
C PRO A 23 24.64 4.86 15.99
N THR A 24 24.44 3.55 15.84
CA THR A 24 23.71 3.01 14.70
C THR A 24 22.28 3.50 14.78
N GLN A 25 21.84 4.27 13.77
CA GLN A 25 20.47 4.75 13.69
C GLN A 25 19.52 3.56 13.73
N LYS A 26 18.53 3.60 14.62
CA LYS A 26 17.51 2.56 14.77
C LYS A 26 16.31 2.84 13.86
N ALA A 27 15.58 1.78 13.48
CA ALA A 27 14.31 1.93 12.77
C ALA A 27 13.32 2.79 13.55
N GLN A 28 12.43 3.45 12.82
CA GLN A 28 11.35 4.25 13.38
C GLN A 28 10.01 3.77 12.81
N ASN A 29 8.97 3.84 13.61
CA ASN A 29 7.59 3.76 13.16
C ASN A 29 7.17 5.11 12.55
N PRO A 30 6.32 5.12 11.51
CA PRO A 30 5.86 3.96 10.74
C PRO A 30 7.00 3.31 9.93
N VAL A 31 7.01 1.98 9.83
CA VAL A 31 8.05 1.25 9.06
C VAL A 31 7.89 1.41 7.55
N ILE A 32 6.65 1.65 7.09
CA ILE A 32 6.35 2.07 5.73
C ILE A 32 5.43 3.29 5.82
N PHE A 33 5.93 4.47 5.45
CA PHE A 33 5.13 5.70 5.47
C PHE A 33 4.34 5.89 4.15
N ALA A 34 3.59 4.87 3.75
CA ALA A 34 2.73 4.87 2.56
C ALA A 34 1.54 3.92 2.75
N ASP A 35 0.51 4.04 1.89
CA ASP A 35 -0.70 3.21 1.97
C ASP A 35 -0.41 1.73 1.65
N VAL A 36 -0.22 0.93 2.72
CA VAL A 36 -0.02 -0.52 2.70
C VAL A 36 -0.89 -1.17 3.80
N PRO A 37 -2.21 -1.22 3.57
CA PRO A 37 -3.17 -1.68 4.57
C PRO A 37 -3.39 -3.20 4.60
N ASP A 38 -4.14 -3.63 5.61
CA ASP A 38 -4.69 -4.99 5.75
C ASP A 38 -3.61 -6.07 5.58
N MET A 39 -2.44 -5.81 6.16
CA MET A 39 -1.26 -6.64 6.03
C MET A 39 -1.52 -8.04 6.57
N SER A 40 -1.11 -9.06 5.83
CA SER A 40 -0.90 -10.41 6.36
C SER A 40 0.55 -10.78 6.15
N MET A 41 1.25 -11.19 7.20
CA MET A 41 2.69 -11.44 7.15
C MET A 41 3.01 -12.86 7.61
N MET A 42 4.09 -13.40 7.07
CA MET A 42 4.67 -14.67 7.52
C MET A 42 6.17 -14.67 7.27
N ARG A 43 6.87 -15.64 7.89
CA ARG A 43 8.30 -15.84 7.71
C ARG A 43 8.56 -17.26 7.21
N VAL A 44 9.43 -17.39 6.20
CA VAL A 44 9.97 -18.67 5.72
C VAL A 44 11.49 -18.59 5.80
N GLY A 45 12.09 -19.34 6.73
CA GLY A 45 13.51 -19.21 7.03
C GLY A 45 13.85 -17.83 7.60
N ASP A 46 14.71 -17.09 6.91
CA ASP A 46 15.16 -15.73 7.24
C ASP A 46 14.46 -14.63 6.42
N THR A 47 13.47 -14.99 5.58
CA THR A 47 12.73 -14.05 4.74
C THR A 47 11.32 -13.84 5.26
N TYR A 48 10.90 -12.58 5.32
CA TYR A 48 9.54 -12.16 5.64
C TYR A 48 8.78 -11.86 4.34
N TYR A 49 7.54 -12.32 4.26
CA TYR A 49 6.63 -12.03 3.16
C TYR A 49 5.37 -11.37 3.69
N MET A 50 4.86 -10.40 2.95
CA MET A 50 3.67 -9.64 3.30
C MET A 50 2.74 -9.48 2.11
N SER A 51 1.47 -9.86 2.27
CA SER A 51 0.40 -9.45 1.35
C SER A 51 -0.33 -8.21 1.89
N SER A 52 -0.90 -7.40 1.00
CA SER A 52 -1.64 -6.18 1.37
C SER A 52 -2.80 -5.90 0.41
N THR A 53 -3.76 -5.08 0.83
CA THR A 53 -4.94 -4.69 0.05
C THR A 53 -4.63 -3.54 -0.92
N THR A 54 -5.10 -3.66 -2.18
CA THR A 54 -5.10 -2.54 -3.15
C THR A 54 -6.42 -2.35 -3.89
N MET A 55 -7.51 -3.00 -3.45
CA MET A 55 -8.87 -2.71 -3.90
C MET A 55 -9.04 -2.79 -5.43
N HIS A 56 -9.30 -1.64 -6.07
CA HIS A 56 -9.65 -1.47 -7.47
C HIS A 56 -8.40 -1.30 -8.34
N MET A 57 -7.20 -1.35 -7.76
CA MET A 57 -5.95 -1.24 -8.49
C MET A 57 -5.61 -2.56 -9.20
N ALA A 58 -5.02 -2.47 -10.39
CA ALA A 58 -4.57 -3.60 -11.20
C ALA A 58 -3.10 -3.38 -11.64
N PRO A 59 -2.16 -4.33 -11.45
CA PRO A 59 -2.31 -5.62 -10.75
C PRO A 59 -2.67 -5.44 -9.26
N GLY A 60 -3.13 -6.50 -8.60
CA GLY A 60 -3.62 -6.41 -7.21
C GLY A 60 -3.19 -7.55 -6.29
N VAL A 61 -3.40 -7.32 -5.00
CA VAL A 61 -2.82 -8.10 -3.88
C VAL A 61 -1.29 -8.16 -4.02
N PRO A 62 -0.61 -7.01 -3.77
CA PRO A 62 0.85 -6.95 -3.77
C PRO A 62 1.44 -7.90 -2.74
N ILE A 63 2.54 -8.55 -3.14
CA ILE A 63 3.42 -9.31 -2.26
C ILE A 63 4.71 -8.51 -2.10
N MET A 64 5.12 -8.29 -0.86
CA MET A 64 6.37 -7.63 -0.50
C MET A 64 7.26 -8.58 0.29
N THR A 65 8.57 -8.39 0.18
CA THR A 65 9.59 -9.19 0.88
C THR A 65 10.52 -8.28 1.70
N SER A 66 11.06 -8.83 2.79
CA SER A 66 12.04 -8.18 3.65
C SER A 66 12.92 -9.21 4.35
N LYS A 67 14.12 -8.79 4.78
CA LYS A 67 15.04 -9.58 5.62
C LYS A 67 15.08 -9.11 7.08
N ASP A 68 14.46 -7.97 7.39
CA ASP A 68 14.61 -7.31 8.69
C ASP A 68 13.32 -6.67 9.24
N LEU A 69 12.18 -6.87 8.58
CA LEU A 69 10.86 -6.29 8.88
C LEU A 69 10.76 -4.77 8.65
N VAL A 70 11.83 -4.10 8.23
CA VAL A 70 11.90 -2.63 8.08
C VAL A 70 12.04 -2.24 6.61
N ASN A 71 12.97 -2.86 5.91
CA ASN A 71 13.29 -2.56 4.53
C ASN A 71 12.53 -3.52 3.63
N TRP A 72 11.46 -3.02 3.01
CA TRP A 72 10.53 -3.78 2.19
C TRP A 72 10.68 -3.45 0.71
N GLU A 73 10.59 -4.47 -0.13
CA GLU A 73 10.53 -4.34 -1.59
C GLU A 73 9.35 -5.13 -2.17
N MET A 74 8.82 -4.65 -3.29
CA MET A 74 7.80 -5.37 -4.05
C MET A 74 8.40 -6.65 -4.65
N ALA A 75 7.79 -7.80 -4.38
CA ALA A 75 8.18 -9.10 -4.91
C ALA A 75 7.33 -9.48 -6.14
N SER A 76 6.01 -9.40 -6.01
CA SER A 76 5.08 -9.74 -7.10
C SER A 76 3.67 -9.20 -6.83
N TYR A 77 2.73 -9.54 -7.71
CA TYR A 77 1.30 -9.41 -7.48
C TYR A 77 0.62 -10.75 -7.71
N CYS A 78 -0.44 -11.04 -6.95
CA CYS A 78 -1.18 -12.29 -7.11
C CYS A 78 -1.94 -12.37 -8.44
N TYR A 79 -2.30 -11.23 -9.03
CA TYR A 79 -2.97 -11.17 -10.33
C TYR A 79 -2.71 -9.86 -11.07
N ASP A 80 -2.75 -9.92 -12.40
CA ASP A 80 -2.81 -8.74 -13.27
C ASP A 80 -4.23 -8.20 -13.42
N ILE A 81 -5.17 -9.10 -13.76
CA ILE A 81 -6.60 -8.82 -13.92
C ILE A 81 -7.39 -9.77 -13.04
N LEU A 82 -8.18 -9.21 -12.11
CA LEU A 82 -8.96 -9.99 -11.14
C LEU A 82 -10.05 -10.82 -11.84
N ASP A 83 -10.94 -10.11 -12.55
CA ASP A 83 -12.07 -10.63 -13.31
C ASP A 83 -12.43 -9.61 -14.41
N ASP A 84 -13.28 -10.00 -15.37
CA ASP A 84 -13.68 -9.18 -16.52
C ASP A 84 -15.15 -8.75 -16.40
N VAL A 85 -15.40 -7.74 -15.55
CA VAL A 85 -16.74 -7.19 -15.33
C VAL A 85 -16.74 -5.67 -15.47
N ASP A 86 -17.88 -5.10 -15.87
CA ASP A 86 -18.01 -3.66 -16.16
C ASP A 86 -17.40 -2.74 -15.10
N ALA A 87 -17.65 -3.05 -13.82
CA ALA A 87 -17.21 -2.26 -12.69
C ALA A 87 -15.69 -2.26 -12.50
N LEU A 88 -14.99 -3.34 -12.89
CA LEU A 88 -13.52 -3.43 -12.89
C LEU A 88 -12.90 -2.78 -14.12
N ASN A 89 -13.65 -2.64 -15.21
CA ASN A 89 -13.17 -2.11 -16.49
C ASN A 89 -13.50 -0.63 -16.72
N LEU A 90 -14.20 0.02 -15.79
CA LEU A 90 -14.73 1.38 -15.95
C LEU A 90 -15.57 1.53 -17.23
N VAL A 91 -16.43 0.55 -17.55
CA VAL A 91 -17.33 0.62 -18.72
C VAL A 91 -18.79 0.76 -18.27
N ASN A 92 -19.64 1.24 -19.18
CA ASN A 92 -21.08 1.41 -18.94
C ASN A 92 -21.40 2.28 -17.71
N GLY A 93 -20.54 3.26 -17.40
CA GLY A 93 -20.69 4.15 -16.25
C GLY A 93 -20.51 3.48 -14.89
N LYS A 94 -20.00 2.24 -14.83
CA LYS A 94 -19.78 1.51 -13.58
C LYS A 94 -18.33 1.65 -13.12
N SER A 95 -18.12 1.60 -11.81
CA SER A 95 -16.81 1.58 -11.16
C SER A 95 -16.86 0.71 -9.90
N THR A 96 -15.70 0.42 -9.33
CA THR A 96 -15.59 -0.34 -8.08
C THR A 96 -14.63 0.30 -7.08
N TYR A 97 -14.51 1.63 -7.10
CA TYR A 97 -13.70 2.35 -6.13
C TYR A 97 -14.05 1.98 -4.68
N GLY A 98 -13.03 1.88 -3.81
CA GLY A 98 -13.16 1.36 -2.45
C GLY A 98 -13.48 -0.14 -2.34
N ARG A 99 -13.64 -0.84 -3.47
CA ARG A 99 -13.93 -2.27 -3.59
C ARG A 99 -12.94 -2.93 -4.54
N GLY A 100 -13.20 -4.16 -4.98
CA GLY A 100 -12.20 -5.06 -5.56
C GLY A 100 -11.69 -6.01 -4.47
N THR A 101 -10.42 -6.39 -4.48
CA THR A 101 -9.86 -7.28 -3.45
C THR A 101 -9.64 -6.52 -2.15
N TRP A 102 -10.23 -7.02 -1.06
CA TRP A 102 -10.06 -6.53 0.31
C TRP A 102 -9.04 -7.39 1.07
N ALA A 103 -9.07 -7.33 2.41
CA ALA A 103 -8.13 -7.99 3.31
C ALA A 103 -7.76 -9.39 2.83
N SER A 104 -6.44 -9.64 2.81
CA SER A 104 -5.87 -10.89 2.32
C SER A 104 -5.26 -11.71 3.46
N SER A 105 -5.05 -13.00 3.22
CA SER A 105 -4.38 -13.90 4.15
C SER A 105 -3.28 -14.67 3.42
N ILE A 106 -2.03 -14.49 3.82
CA ILE A 106 -0.88 -15.24 3.29
C ILE A 106 -0.46 -16.34 4.26
N ARG A 107 -0.24 -17.54 3.72
CA ARG A 107 0.20 -18.73 4.46
C ARG A 107 1.19 -19.55 3.65
N TYR A 108 2.13 -20.21 4.33
CA TYR A 108 3.04 -21.17 3.74
C TYR A 108 2.70 -22.55 4.29
N HIS A 109 2.44 -23.51 3.40
CA HIS A 109 2.07 -24.86 3.79
C HIS A 109 2.61 -25.87 2.77
N LYS A 110 3.30 -26.90 3.27
CA LYS A 110 3.83 -28.02 2.46
C LYS A 110 4.57 -27.58 1.18
N GLY A 111 5.45 -26.59 1.28
CA GLY A 111 6.26 -26.14 0.16
C GLY A 111 5.66 -25.02 -0.69
N LEU A 112 4.39 -24.67 -0.46
CA LEU A 112 3.66 -23.70 -1.28
C LEU A 112 3.22 -22.48 -0.49
N PHE A 113 3.22 -21.34 -1.18
CA PHE A 113 2.64 -20.09 -0.75
C PHE A 113 1.17 -20.07 -1.18
N TYR A 114 0.30 -19.75 -0.24
CA TYR A 114 -1.14 -19.56 -0.43
C TYR A 114 -1.49 -18.13 -0.05
N VAL A 115 -2.15 -17.41 -0.94
CA VAL A 115 -2.74 -16.11 -0.65
C VAL A 115 -4.23 -16.20 -0.96
N SER A 116 -5.07 -15.85 0.01
CA SER A 116 -6.51 -15.72 -0.19
C SER A 116 -6.97 -14.27 -0.02
N THR A 117 -8.00 -13.88 -0.75
CA THR A 117 -8.68 -12.57 -0.64
C THR A 117 -10.14 -12.74 -1.07
N PHE A 118 -10.96 -11.72 -0.87
CA PHE A 118 -12.34 -11.69 -1.33
C PHE A 118 -12.64 -10.37 -2.03
N ALA A 119 -13.60 -10.39 -2.96
CA ALA A 119 -14.07 -9.19 -3.62
C ALA A 119 -15.59 -9.10 -3.58
N GLN A 120 -16.11 -8.03 -2.97
CA GLN A 120 -17.54 -7.70 -3.00
C GLN A 120 -18.01 -7.46 -4.44
N THR A 121 -17.14 -6.92 -5.30
CA THR A 121 -17.40 -6.62 -6.71
C THR A 121 -17.89 -7.83 -7.50
N THR A 122 -17.32 -9.01 -7.23
CA THR A 122 -17.66 -10.26 -7.93
C THR A 122 -18.43 -11.24 -7.04
N ASN A 123 -18.60 -10.93 -5.75
CA ASN A 123 -19.11 -11.85 -4.72
C ASN A 123 -18.38 -13.21 -4.73
N LYS A 124 -17.04 -13.17 -4.80
CA LYS A 124 -16.17 -14.35 -4.80
C LYS A 124 -15.05 -14.21 -3.78
N THR A 125 -14.60 -15.37 -3.33
CA THR A 125 -13.33 -15.58 -2.63
C THR A 125 -12.33 -16.17 -3.62
N TYR A 126 -11.10 -15.67 -3.60
CA TYR A 126 -10.03 -16.04 -4.50
C TYR A 126 -8.88 -16.66 -3.73
N PHE A 127 -8.25 -17.66 -4.34
CA PHE A 127 -7.00 -18.26 -3.90
C PHE A 127 -5.94 -18.09 -4.97
N PHE A 128 -4.72 -17.83 -4.54
CA PHE A 128 -3.53 -17.72 -5.35
C PHE A 128 -2.48 -18.64 -4.75
N THR A 129 -1.85 -19.46 -5.60
CA THR A 129 -0.84 -20.43 -5.16
C THR A 129 0.40 -20.40 -6.02
N THR A 130 1.57 -20.47 -5.40
CA THR A 130 2.88 -20.56 -6.07
C THR A 130 3.88 -21.26 -5.15
N ASP A 131 4.94 -21.82 -5.72
CA ASP A 131 6.12 -22.30 -4.98
C ASP A 131 7.21 -21.21 -4.85
N ASP A 132 7.16 -20.18 -5.70
CA ASP A 132 8.07 -19.03 -5.70
C ASP A 132 7.25 -17.72 -5.75
N PRO A 133 7.11 -16.98 -4.63
CA PRO A 133 6.34 -15.74 -4.57
C PRO A 133 7.06 -14.53 -5.18
N GLU A 134 8.34 -14.64 -5.50
CA GLU A 134 9.16 -13.56 -6.05
C GLU A 134 9.26 -13.64 -7.58
N LYS A 135 9.21 -14.85 -8.15
CA LYS A 135 9.41 -15.06 -9.59
C LYS A 135 8.38 -15.99 -10.24
N GLY A 136 7.67 -16.79 -9.46
CA GLY A 136 6.69 -17.75 -9.94
C GLY A 136 5.37 -17.09 -10.34
N GLU A 137 4.63 -17.76 -11.22
CA GLU A 137 3.28 -17.36 -11.55
C GLU A 137 2.29 -17.84 -10.48
N TRP A 138 1.38 -16.96 -10.09
CA TRP A 138 0.32 -17.31 -9.14
C TRP A 138 -0.83 -18.02 -9.84
N LYS A 139 -1.06 -19.29 -9.51
CA LYS A 139 -2.25 -20.03 -9.96
C LYS A 139 -3.49 -19.50 -9.22
N LYS A 140 -4.41 -18.89 -9.96
CA LYS A 140 -5.69 -18.35 -9.47
C LYS A 140 -6.81 -19.40 -9.49
N THR A 141 -7.51 -19.56 -8.36
CA THR A 141 -8.81 -20.25 -8.26
C THR A 141 -9.80 -19.39 -7.49
N SER A 142 -11.11 -19.67 -7.60
CA SER A 142 -12.13 -18.88 -6.90
C SER A 142 -13.44 -19.64 -6.71
N PHE A 143 -14.19 -19.28 -5.67
CA PHE A 143 -15.55 -19.75 -5.44
C PHE A 143 -16.42 -18.65 -4.81
N SER A 144 -17.73 -18.86 -4.77
CA SER A 144 -18.69 -17.98 -4.10
C SER A 144 -19.15 -18.59 -2.78
N PRO A 145 -19.54 -17.77 -1.78
CA PRO A 145 -19.59 -16.30 -1.80
C PRO A 145 -18.23 -15.65 -1.49
N ALA A 146 -18.22 -14.31 -1.37
CA ALA A 146 -17.12 -13.57 -0.77
C ALA A 146 -17.14 -13.70 0.77
N TYR A 147 -16.14 -14.38 1.34
CA TYR A 147 -15.98 -14.51 2.79
C TYR A 147 -15.27 -13.29 3.36
N HIS A 148 -16.03 -12.42 4.03
CA HIS A 148 -15.55 -11.13 4.53
C HIS A 148 -14.50 -11.30 5.63
N ASP A 149 -13.36 -10.62 5.46
CA ASP A 149 -12.23 -10.55 6.40
C ASP A 149 -11.79 -11.91 6.95
N HIS A 150 -11.70 -12.90 6.06
CA HIS A 150 -11.35 -14.25 6.46
C HIS A 150 -9.85 -14.43 6.78
N SER A 151 -9.55 -15.34 7.69
CA SER A 151 -8.20 -15.86 7.93
C SER A 151 -8.06 -17.28 7.39
N LEU A 152 -7.13 -17.50 6.45
CA LEU A 152 -6.74 -18.85 6.03
C LEU A 152 -5.89 -19.51 7.11
N PHE A 153 -6.21 -20.74 7.47
CA PHE A 153 -5.44 -21.49 8.46
C PHE A 153 -5.35 -22.97 8.07
N PHE A 154 -4.14 -23.50 7.99
CA PHE A 154 -3.88 -24.93 7.85
C PHE A 154 -3.51 -25.48 9.22
N ASP A 155 -4.29 -26.42 9.74
CA ASP A 155 -4.04 -27.01 11.07
C ASP A 155 -3.18 -28.27 10.98
N ASP A 156 -2.68 -28.71 12.14
CA ASP A 156 -1.81 -29.88 12.28
C ASP A 156 -2.52 -31.20 11.93
N ASP A 157 -3.85 -31.20 11.92
CA ASP A 157 -4.67 -32.34 11.48
C ASP A 157 -4.76 -32.47 9.95
N GLY A 158 -4.11 -31.56 9.21
CA GLY A 158 -4.08 -31.53 7.76
C GLY A 158 -5.29 -30.88 7.10
N ARG A 159 -6.22 -30.31 7.87
CA ARG A 159 -7.40 -29.60 7.36
C ARG A 159 -7.11 -28.10 7.21
N ALA A 160 -7.86 -27.47 6.31
CA ALA A 160 -7.80 -26.04 6.05
C ALA A 160 -9.11 -25.38 6.48
N TYR A 161 -9.01 -24.21 7.09
CA TYR A 161 -10.13 -23.46 7.66
C TYR A 161 -10.13 -22.02 7.19
N PHE A 162 -11.34 -21.45 7.14
CA PHE A 162 -11.54 -20.01 7.24
C PHE A 162 -12.22 -19.65 8.55
N ILE A 163 -11.66 -18.67 9.24
CA ILE A 163 -12.36 -17.90 10.27
C ILE A 163 -12.78 -16.58 9.65
N TRP A 164 -14.05 -16.21 9.74
CA TRP A 164 -14.59 -15.06 9.02
C TRP A 164 -15.79 -14.43 9.72
N GLY A 165 -16.15 -13.21 9.32
CA GLY A 165 -17.33 -12.49 9.81
C GLY A 165 -17.01 -11.16 10.50
N VAL A 166 -18.06 -10.51 10.99
CA VAL A 166 -17.98 -9.19 11.65
C VAL A 166 -18.76 -9.25 12.97
N GLY A 167 -18.09 -9.01 14.09
CA GLY A 167 -18.62 -9.09 15.46
C GLY A 167 -18.88 -10.52 15.91
N ARG A 168 -19.79 -11.23 15.24
CA ARG A 168 -20.03 -12.67 15.40
C ARG A 168 -19.17 -13.44 14.41
N LEU A 169 -18.13 -14.10 14.91
CA LEU A 169 -17.15 -14.81 14.09
C LEU A 169 -17.55 -16.27 13.91
N ARG A 170 -17.34 -16.78 12.70
CA ARG A 170 -17.66 -18.14 12.28
C ARG A 170 -16.42 -18.85 11.78
N ILE A 171 -16.46 -20.17 11.78
CA ILE A 171 -15.45 -21.03 11.19
C ILE A 171 -16.11 -21.98 10.20
N ILE A 172 -15.43 -22.25 9.09
CA ILE A 172 -15.80 -23.22 8.06
C ILE A 172 -14.57 -24.06 7.69
N GLU A 173 -14.79 -25.32 7.32
CA GLU A 173 -13.74 -26.18 6.77
C GLU A 173 -13.75 -26.08 5.23
N LEU A 174 -12.57 -25.96 4.64
CA LEU A 174 -12.39 -25.89 3.19
C LEU A 174 -12.25 -27.29 2.58
N GLU A 175 -12.59 -27.41 1.30
CA GLU A 175 -12.23 -28.58 0.52
C GLU A 175 -10.70 -28.73 0.44
N ALA A 176 -10.21 -29.97 0.32
CA ALA A 176 -8.76 -30.25 0.38
C ALA A 176 -7.95 -29.57 -0.74
N ASP A 177 -8.60 -29.28 -1.87
CA ASP A 177 -8.04 -28.56 -3.02
C ASP A 177 -8.34 -27.05 -2.99
N LEU A 178 -8.96 -26.57 -1.91
CA LEU A 178 -9.38 -25.18 -1.70
C LEU A 178 -10.35 -24.66 -2.78
N SER A 179 -11.07 -25.54 -3.47
CA SER A 179 -12.04 -25.15 -4.51
C SER A 179 -13.35 -24.59 -3.94
N GLY A 180 -13.54 -24.65 -2.63
CA GLY A 180 -14.78 -24.30 -1.97
C GLY A 180 -14.80 -24.67 -0.49
N VAL A 181 -16.01 -24.72 0.04
CA VAL A 181 -16.29 -24.98 1.45
C VAL A 181 -16.95 -26.34 1.59
N LYS A 182 -16.48 -27.15 2.55
CA LYS A 182 -17.13 -28.41 2.87
C LYS A 182 -18.52 -28.16 3.43
N LYS A 183 -19.49 -28.87 2.86
CA LYS A 183 -20.90 -28.73 3.23
C LYS A 183 -21.12 -29.01 4.73
N ASP A 184 -22.01 -28.24 5.34
CA ASP A 184 -22.47 -28.43 6.72
C ASP A 184 -21.37 -28.32 7.79
N THR A 185 -20.26 -27.63 7.48
CA THR A 185 -19.13 -27.38 8.42
C THR A 185 -19.17 -26.01 9.09
N GLU A 186 -20.03 -25.10 8.64
CA GLU A 186 -20.14 -23.76 9.19
C GLU A 186 -20.69 -23.80 10.61
N ARG A 187 -19.93 -23.20 11.54
CA ARG A 187 -20.37 -23.01 12.92
C ARG A 187 -19.89 -21.68 13.47
N VAL A 188 -20.56 -21.23 14.52
CA VAL A 188 -20.09 -20.07 15.29
C VAL A 188 -18.79 -20.45 16.01
N LEU A 189 -17.82 -19.55 15.94
CA LEU A 189 -16.58 -19.65 16.68
C LEU A 189 -16.64 -18.79 17.95
N ILE A 190 -17.02 -17.52 17.80
CA ILE A 190 -17.14 -16.55 18.89
C ILE A 190 -18.40 -15.72 18.67
N GLU A 191 -19.32 -15.74 19.64
CA GLU A 191 -20.63 -15.10 19.51
C GLU A 191 -20.53 -13.56 19.46
N ASN A 192 -19.61 -12.98 20.24
CA ASN A 192 -19.31 -11.54 20.24
C ASN A 192 -17.81 -11.31 20.48
N ALA A 193 -17.03 -11.23 19.40
CA ALA A 193 -15.60 -10.96 19.46
C ALA A 193 -15.27 -9.53 19.89
N SER A 194 -16.24 -8.60 19.88
CA SER A 194 -16.03 -7.21 20.31
C SER A 194 -16.11 -7.03 21.83
N ALA A 195 -16.60 -8.03 22.56
CA ALA A 195 -16.85 -7.94 24.00
C ALA A 195 -15.65 -7.42 24.82
N PRO A 196 -14.39 -7.80 24.54
CA PRO A 196 -13.24 -7.29 25.29
C PRO A 196 -13.03 -5.77 25.20
N ALA A 197 -13.56 -5.13 24.16
CA ALA A 197 -13.45 -3.68 23.96
C ALA A 197 -14.70 -2.90 24.44
N GLY A 198 -15.65 -3.59 25.10
CA GLY A 198 -16.86 -3.01 25.67
C GLY A 198 -18.13 -3.26 24.84
N ASN A 199 -19.21 -2.57 25.22
CA ASN A 199 -20.56 -2.88 24.72
C ASN A 199 -21.05 -1.97 23.58
N GLN A 200 -20.38 -0.84 23.32
CA GLN A 200 -20.79 0.13 22.29
C GLN A 200 -19.74 0.24 21.19
N MET A 201 -20.05 -0.31 20.03
CA MET A 201 -19.13 -0.32 18.88
C MET A 201 -19.56 0.68 17.80
N GLY A 202 -18.58 1.40 17.26
CA GLY A 202 -18.67 2.08 15.97
C GLY A 202 -18.34 1.12 14.82
N LEU A 203 -17.39 0.22 15.02
CA LEU A 203 -17.04 -0.90 14.14
C LEU A 203 -16.93 -2.17 14.99
N GLN A 204 -17.65 -3.21 14.58
CA GLN A 204 -17.58 -4.53 15.22
C GLN A 204 -16.28 -5.25 14.84
N SER A 205 -15.92 -6.30 15.58
CA SER A 205 -14.67 -7.03 15.36
C SER A 205 -14.56 -7.63 13.96
N GLU A 206 -13.53 -7.27 13.22
CA GLU A 206 -13.22 -7.76 11.86
C GLU A 206 -11.69 -7.95 11.69
N GLY A 207 -11.22 -8.14 10.46
CA GLY A 207 -9.78 -8.29 10.17
C GLY A 207 -9.14 -9.51 10.84
N SER A 208 -9.84 -10.64 10.86
CA SER A 208 -9.41 -11.86 11.57
C SER A 208 -8.05 -12.36 11.07
N GLN A 209 -7.11 -12.60 12.01
CA GLN A 209 -5.87 -13.33 11.73
C GLN A 209 -5.58 -14.37 12.81
N LEU A 210 -5.63 -15.64 12.42
CA LEU A 210 -5.38 -16.78 13.30
C LEU A 210 -3.92 -17.21 13.25
N PHE A 211 -3.35 -17.46 14.43
CA PHE A 211 -2.03 -18.04 14.65
C PHE A 211 -2.13 -19.23 15.59
N LYS A 212 -1.24 -20.21 15.43
CA LYS A 212 -1.06 -21.30 16.40
C LYS A 212 0.38 -21.27 16.89
N ILE A 213 0.56 -21.01 18.19
CA ILE A 213 1.86 -20.79 18.82
C ILE A 213 1.91 -21.66 20.07
N ASN A 214 2.91 -22.55 20.13
CA ASN A 214 3.12 -23.47 21.26
C ASN A 214 1.84 -24.25 21.66
N GLY A 215 1.09 -24.74 20.68
CA GLY A 215 -0.13 -25.53 20.89
C GLY A 215 -1.39 -24.71 21.23
N MET A 216 -1.29 -23.38 21.30
CA MET A 216 -2.42 -22.48 21.56
C MET A 216 -2.78 -21.69 20.32
N TYR A 217 -4.07 -21.48 20.10
CA TYR A 217 -4.60 -20.63 19.03
C TYR A 217 -4.75 -19.20 19.52
N TYR A 218 -4.35 -18.23 18.70
CA TYR A 218 -4.48 -16.79 18.94
C TYR A 218 -5.16 -16.14 17.74
N LEU A 219 -6.33 -15.57 17.95
CA LEU A 219 -7.13 -14.90 16.92
C LEU A 219 -7.13 -13.39 17.15
N PHE A 220 -6.41 -12.68 16.29
CA PHE A 220 -6.34 -11.22 16.27
C PHE A 220 -7.55 -10.66 15.52
N ASN A 221 -8.14 -9.60 16.06
CA ASN A 221 -9.14 -8.80 15.35
C ASN A 221 -8.94 -7.31 15.66
N ILE A 222 -9.46 -6.48 14.78
CA ILE A 222 -9.67 -5.05 14.97
C ILE A 222 -11.12 -4.80 15.36
N CYS A 223 -11.36 -3.89 16.29
CA CYS A 223 -12.67 -3.28 16.50
C CYS A 223 -12.51 -1.77 16.72
N TRP A 224 -13.61 -1.03 16.68
CA TRP A 224 -13.61 0.41 16.99
C TRP A 224 -14.73 0.73 17.97
N PRO A 225 -14.42 0.86 19.27
CA PRO A 225 -15.37 1.33 20.28
C PRO A 225 -15.88 2.74 19.93
N ARG A 226 -17.17 2.98 20.10
CA ARG A 226 -17.78 4.28 19.79
C ARG A 226 -17.15 5.38 20.66
N GLY A 227 -16.68 6.45 20.02
CA GLY A 227 -15.98 7.55 20.70
C GLY A 227 -14.54 7.25 21.11
N GLY A 228 -14.04 6.04 20.83
CA GLY A 228 -12.65 5.65 21.04
C GLY A 228 -11.86 5.62 19.72
N MET A 229 -10.87 4.72 19.67
CA MET A 229 -10.01 4.50 18.51
C MET A 229 -10.02 3.03 18.07
N ARG A 230 -9.49 2.77 16.88
CA ARG A 230 -9.20 1.41 16.41
C ARG A 230 -8.36 0.66 17.45
N THR A 231 -8.82 -0.53 17.83
CA THR A 231 -8.36 -1.31 19.01
C THR A 231 -8.11 -2.76 18.61
N VAL A 232 -6.99 -3.33 19.06
CA VAL A 232 -6.68 -4.76 18.89
C VAL A 232 -7.31 -5.57 20.01
N VAL A 233 -8.07 -6.60 19.64
CA VAL A 233 -8.56 -7.63 20.55
C VAL A 233 -8.00 -8.99 20.13
N ILE A 234 -7.54 -9.77 21.11
CA ILE A 234 -6.98 -11.11 20.87
C ILE A 234 -7.82 -12.11 21.63
N HIS A 235 -8.23 -13.18 20.93
CA HIS A 235 -8.85 -14.34 21.55
C HIS A 235 -7.89 -15.52 21.57
N ARG A 236 -7.86 -16.28 22.65
CA ARG A 236 -6.99 -17.45 22.83
C ARG A 236 -7.81 -18.69 23.18
N ALA A 237 -7.46 -19.83 22.59
CA ALA A 237 -8.03 -21.14 22.93
C ALA A 237 -7.00 -22.26 22.75
N SER A 238 -7.19 -23.39 23.43
CA SER A 238 -6.39 -24.61 23.22
C SER A 238 -6.92 -25.50 22.09
N SER A 239 -8.14 -25.23 21.61
CA SER A 239 -8.80 -25.91 20.50
C SER A 239 -9.64 -24.91 19.70
N LEU A 240 -9.84 -25.17 18.41
CA LEU A 240 -10.77 -24.41 17.57
C LEU A 240 -12.23 -24.51 18.05
N ASP A 241 -12.57 -25.52 18.86
CA ASP A 241 -13.89 -25.64 19.49
C ASP A 241 -14.03 -24.76 20.75
N GLY A 242 -12.95 -24.10 21.16
CA GLY A 242 -12.92 -23.25 22.35
C GLY A 242 -12.80 -24.06 23.65
N PRO A 243 -13.16 -23.45 24.80
CA PRO A 243 -13.65 -22.08 24.92
C PRO A 243 -12.60 -21.04 24.52
N TRP A 244 -13.06 -19.91 23.99
CA TRP A 244 -12.20 -18.77 23.61
C TRP A 244 -12.22 -17.70 24.72
N GLU A 245 -11.05 -17.40 25.29
CA GLU A 245 -10.85 -16.27 26.20
C GLU A 245 -10.44 -15.04 25.38
N GLY A 246 -11.06 -13.88 25.58
CA GLY A 246 -10.77 -12.65 24.82
C GLY A 246 -10.20 -11.53 25.70
N ARG A 247 -9.19 -10.81 25.22
CA ARG A 247 -8.60 -9.64 25.90
C ARG A 247 -8.41 -8.46 24.94
N LEU A 248 -8.56 -7.25 25.45
CA LEU A 248 -8.05 -6.04 24.80
C LEU A 248 -6.52 -6.10 24.86
N ALA A 249 -5.87 -6.05 23.70
CA ALA A 249 -4.42 -6.22 23.59
C ALA A 249 -3.69 -4.89 23.38
N LEU A 250 -4.26 -3.97 22.59
CA LEU A 250 -3.67 -2.67 22.31
C LEU A 250 -4.74 -1.63 21.97
N GLN A 251 -4.65 -0.46 22.59
CA GLN A 251 -5.47 0.71 22.29
C GLN A 251 -4.61 1.98 22.38
N ASP A 252 -3.78 2.21 21.37
CA ASP A 252 -2.87 3.35 21.31
C ASP A 252 -2.71 3.86 19.87
N LYS A 253 -2.73 5.19 19.69
CA LYS A 253 -2.62 5.89 18.39
C LYS A 253 -3.62 5.46 17.29
N GLY A 254 -4.57 4.57 17.58
CA GLY A 254 -5.41 3.89 16.58
C GLY A 254 -4.66 2.84 15.74
N VAL A 255 -3.50 2.37 16.23
CA VAL A 255 -2.69 1.34 15.57
C VAL A 255 -3.31 -0.03 15.85
N ALA A 256 -3.85 -0.67 14.80
CA ALA A 256 -4.55 -1.93 14.92
C ALA A 256 -4.67 -2.65 13.57
N GLN A 257 -5.29 -3.84 13.58
CA GLN A 257 -5.46 -4.77 12.45
C GLN A 257 -4.17 -5.29 11.86
N GLY A 258 -4.02 -6.61 11.90
CA GLY A 258 -2.79 -7.32 11.54
C GLY A 258 -2.61 -8.54 12.44
N GLY A 259 -1.38 -8.87 12.81
CA GLY A 259 -1.11 -10.11 13.52
C GLY A 259 0.31 -10.21 14.07
N LEU A 260 0.75 -11.43 14.35
CA LEU A 260 2.05 -11.71 14.97
C LEU A 260 3.08 -12.19 13.95
N ILE A 261 4.31 -11.73 14.14
CA ILE A 261 5.48 -12.22 13.41
C ILE A 261 6.64 -12.42 14.39
N ASP A 262 7.37 -13.51 14.22
CA ASP A 262 8.57 -13.81 14.99
C ASP A 262 9.82 -13.62 14.14
N THR A 263 10.92 -13.33 14.82
CA THR A 263 12.26 -13.21 14.24
C THR A 263 13.03 -14.53 14.40
N PRO A 264 14.04 -14.81 13.56
CA PRO A 264 14.88 -16.00 13.72
C PRO A 264 15.57 -16.12 15.09
N ASP A 265 15.81 -15.00 15.78
CA ASP A 265 16.38 -14.95 17.12
C ASP A 265 15.32 -15.01 18.25
N GLY A 266 14.05 -15.26 17.93
CA GLY A 266 12.99 -15.55 18.89
C GLY A 266 12.28 -14.33 19.49
N ARG A 267 12.61 -13.10 19.06
CA ARG A 267 11.83 -11.90 19.38
C ARG A 267 10.52 -11.90 18.59
N TRP A 268 9.48 -11.31 19.17
CA TRP A 268 8.16 -11.20 18.55
C TRP A 268 7.80 -9.74 18.31
N PHE A 269 7.05 -9.51 17.22
CA PHE A 269 6.44 -8.25 16.88
C PHE A 269 4.99 -8.47 16.47
N ALA A 270 4.14 -7.48 16.68
CA ALA A 270 2.85 -7.36 16.05
C ALA A 270 2.95 -6.37 14.88
N TYR A 271 2.65 -6.84 13.67
CA TYR A 271 2.50 -5.98 12.50
C TYR A 271 1.08 -5.44 12.47
N LEU A 272 0.92 -4.12 12.47
CA LEU A 272 -0.37 -3.41 12.53
C LEU A 272 -0.34 -2.21 11.59
N PHE A 273 -1.44 -1.51 11.38
CA PHE A 273 -1.40 -0.23 10.66
C PHE A 273 -2.19 0.87 11.35
N ARG A 274 -1.89 2.11 10.99
CA ARG A 274 -2.56 3.31 11.48
C ARG A 274 -3.23 4.05 10.34
N ASP A 275 -4.46 4.50 10.56
CA ASP A 275 -5.11 5.45 9.67
C ASP A 275 -4.45 6.83 9.86
N TYR A 276 -3.78 7.36 8.83
CA TYR A 276 -2.94 8.56 8.96
C TYR A 276 -3.27 9.62 7.91
N GLY A 277 -4.54 10.03 7.85
CA GLY A 277 -4.99 11.07 6.93
C GLY A 277 -4.81 10.67 5.46
N SER A 278 -4.40 11.64 4.64
CA SER A 278 -4.41 11.51 3.18
C SER A 278 -3.29 10.63 2.60
N VAL A 279 -2.23 10.35 3.37
CA VAL A 279 -1.21 9.39 2.92
C VAL A 279 -1.77 7.95 2.88
N GLY A 280 -2.83 7.70 3.66
CA GLY A 280 -3.50 6.42 3.74
C GLY A 280 -3.28 5.69 5.06
N ARG A 281 -3.27 4.37 4.98
CA ARG A 281 -3.18 3.43 6.11
C ARG A 281 -1.78 2.84 6.15
N ILE A 282 -0.99 3.25 7.14
CA ILE A 282 0.47 3.09 7.14
C ILE A 282 0.93 2.00 8.13
N PRO A 283 1.81 1.07 7.74
CA PRO A 283 2.36 0.02 8.60
C PRO A 283 3.14 0.50 9.83
N TYR A 284 2.89 -0.17 10.94
CA TYR A 284 3.56 -0.04 12.23
C TYR A 284 4.01 -1.44 12.71
N LEU A 285 5.16 -1.50 13.39
CA LEU A 285 5.58 -2.67 14.16
C LEU A 285 5.52 -2.34 15.65
N VAL A 286 5.02 -3.29 16.43
CA VAL A 286 4.90 -3.17 17.88
C VAL A 286 5.64 -4.34 18.52
N PRO A 287 6.68 -4.13 19.35
CA PRO A 287 7.35 -5.22 20.05
C PRO A 287 6.36 -6.04 20.89
N VAL A 288 6.56 -7.35 20.96
CA VAL A 288 5.74 -8.28 21.73
C VAL A 288 6.62 -9.06 22.69
N HIS A 289 6.21 -9.10 23.95
CA HIS A 289 6.71 -10.08 24.91
C HIS A 289 5.55 -10.97 25.38
N TRP A 290 5.88 -12.08 26.02
CA TRP A 290 4.92 -13.08 26.45
C TRP A 290 4.81 -13.12 27.97
N GLU A 291 3.60 -12.98 28.49
CA GLU A 291 3.29 -13.07 29.92
C GLU A 291 2.11 -14.01 30.13
N GLU A 292 2.27 -15.05 30.95
CA GLU A 292 1.21 -16.05 31.23
C GLU A 292 0.55 -16.64 29.96
N GLY A 293 1.37 -16.82 28.91
CA GLY A 293 0.92 -17.34 27.61
C GLY A 293 0.06 -16.36 26.81
N TRP A 294 0.11 -15.06 27.10
CA TRP A 294 -0.51 -13.98 26.33
C TRP A 294 0.55 -13.11 25.66
N PRO A 295 0.35 -12.69 24.40
CA PRO A 295 1.18 -11.66 23.79
C PRO A 295 0.82 -10.30 24.39
N VAL A 296 1.82 -9.62 24.95
CA VAL A 296 1.71 -8.26 25.47
C VAL A 296 2.34 -7.31 24.46
N LEU A 297 1.51 -6.45 23.87
CA LEU A 297 1.90 -5.56 22.78
C LEU A 297 2.40 -4.21 23.33
N GLY A 298 3.56 -3.80 22.85
CA GLY A 298 4.12 -2.47 23.08
C GLY A 298 4.94 -2.37 24.37
N ILE A 299 5.45 -1.17 24.61
CA ILE A 299 6.20 -0.84 25.83
C ILE A 299 5.21 -0.14 26.75
N GLU A 300 4.86 -0.79 27.87
CA GLU A 300 3.84 -0.29 28.80
C GLU A 300 2.48 -0.03 28.09
N GLY A 301 2.13 -0.88 27.12
CA GLY A 301 0.90 -0.75 26.33
C GLY A 301 0.91 0.38 25.29
N LYS A 302 2.09 0.97 25.01
CA LYS A 302 2.28 2.05 24.03
C LYS A 302 3.04 1.59 22.79
N VAL A 303 2.66 2.16 21.65
CA VAL A 303 3.35 1.96 20.38
C VAL A 303 4.61 2.84 20.37
N PRO A 304 5.81 2.24 20.38
CA PRO A 304 7.05 3.01 20.40
C PRO A 304 7.29 3.68 19.05
N ASP A 305 7.94 4.84 19.07
CA ASP A 305 8.36 5.51 17.84
C ASP A 305 9.68 4.90 17.32
N GLU A 306 10.61 4.54 18.20
CA GLU A 306 11.86 3.84 17.85
C GLU A 306 11.73 2.32 18.01
N LEU A 307 12.36 1.57 17.11
CA LEU A 307 12.37 0.11 17.09
C LEU A 307 13.79 -0.43 17.23
N ASP A 308 13.96 -1.51 17.99
CA ASP A 308 15.23 -2.23 18.07
C ASP A 308 15.43 -3.16 16.85
N LEU A 309 15.46 -2.54 15.67
CA LEU A 309 15.60 -3.14 14.35
C LEU A 309 16.54 -2.28 13.49
N PRO A 310 17.11 -2.84 12.39
CA PRO A 310 18.00 -2.11 11.49
C PRO A 310 17.38 -0.81 10.98
N ALA A 311 18.22 0.21 10.72
CA ALA A 311 17.75 1.49 10.18
C ALA A 311 16.99 1.31 8.86
N SER A 312 15.99 2.17 8.64
CA SER A 312 15.30 2.23 7.34
C SER A 312 16.22 2.82 6.27
N GLN A 313 16.19 2.21 5.09
CA GLN A 313 16.83 2.69 3.86
C GLN A 313 15.87 3.53 3.00
N GLY A 314 14.67 3.82 3.52
CA GLY A 314 13.62 4.53 2.80
C GLY A 314 12.74 3.60 1.95
N LEU A 315 11.80 4.21 1.22
CA LEU A 315 10.79 3.49 0.42
C LEU A 315 11.21 3.25 -1.03
N LYS A 316 12.33 3.83 -1.46
CA LYS A 316 12.84 3.76 -2.83
C LYS A 316 14.09 2.87 -2.88
N PRO A 317 14.21 1.93 -3.85
CA PRO A 317 13.30 1.68 -4.97
C PRO A 317 12.16 0.68 -4.65
N GLY A 318 12.03 0.25 -3.39
CA GLY A 318 11.22 -0.90 -3.00
C GLY A 318 9.71 -0.73 -3.20
N ILE A 319 9.12 0.31 -2.61
CA ILE A 319 7.66 0.57 -2.58
C ILE A 319 7.25 1.62 -3.63
N VAL A 320 8.15 2.55 -3.92
CA VAL A 320 8.02 3.60 -4.94
C VAL A 320 9.34 3.71 -5.70
N ASN A 321 9.29 4.11 -6.96
CA ASN A 321 10.52 4.27 -7.74
C ASN A 321 10.37 5.27 -8.90
N ASP A 322 11.50 5.80 -9.35
CA ASP A 322 11.57 6.51 -10.62
C ASP A 322 11.36 5.53 -11.78
N ASP A 323 10.90 6.06 -12.91
CA ASP A 323 10.83 5.33 -14.15
C ASP A 323 11.09 6.27 -15.32
N GLU A 324 12.20 6.04 -16.03
CA GLU A 324 12.54 6.77 -17.26
C GLU A 324 11.95 6.11 -18.52
N PHE A 325 11.05 5.13 -18.36
CA PHE A 325 10.35 4.40 -19.42
C PHE A 325 11.24 3.80 -20.52
N ASN A 326 12.51 3.60 -20.19
CA ASN A 326 13.46 2.85 -20.99
C ASN A 326 13.43 1.39 -20.53
N ARG A 327 13.38 0.45 -21.48
CA ARG A 327 13.38 -0.99 -21.22
C ARG A 327 14.41 -1.68 -22.08
N LYS A 328 15.18 -2.59 -21.48
CA LYS A 328 16.02 -3.52 -22.22
C LYS A 328 15.19 -4.72 -22.69
N PRO A 329 15.62 -5.42 -23.75
CA PRO A 329 14.99 -6.67 -24.15
C PRO A 329 14.91 -7.65 -22.96
N GLY A 330 13.71 -8.16 -22.70
CA GLY A 330 13.44 -9.10 -21.60
C GLY A 330 13.13 -8.47 -20.25
N GLU A 331 13.25 -7.15 -20.08
CA GLU A 331 12.78 -6.48 -18.87
C GLU A 331 11.24 -6.40 -18.84
N PRO A 332 10.59 -6.50 -17.67
CA PRO A 332 9.16 -6.29 -17.53
C PRO A 332 8.73 -4.92 -18.07
N GLY A 333 7.54 -4.86 -18.66
CA GLY A 333 7.01 -3.61 -19.22
C GLY A 333 6.90 -2.49 -18.18
N LEU A 334 6.33 -2.77 -17.00
CA LEU A 334 6.22 -1.80 -15.92
C LEU A 334 6.86 -2.37 -14.64
N PRO A 335 7.70 -1.60 -13.93
CA PRO A 335 8.14 -1.93 -12.57
C PRO A 335 6.96 -2.22 -11.64
N LEU A 336 7.17 -3.09 -10.65
CA LEU A 336 6.15 -3.52 -9.69
C LEU A 336 5.57 -2.39 -8.82
N VAL A 337 6.21 -1.23 -8.76
CA VAL A 337 5.65 -0.07 -8.01
C VAL A 337 4.43 0.52 -8.70
N TRP A 338 4.23 0.25 -10.00
CA TRP A 338 3.12 0.76 -10.79
C TRP A 338 1.85 -0.07 -10.65
N GLN A 339 0.73 0.62 -10.50
CA GLN A 339 -0.60 0.03 -10.62
C GLN A 339 -1.53 0.95 -11.42
N TRP A 340 -2.36 0.37 -12.27
CA TRP A 340 -3.46 1.04 -12.94
C TRP A 340 -4.62 1.26 -11.99
N ASN A 341 -5.27 2.42 -12.09
CA ASN A 341 -6.58 2.63 -11.52
C ASN A 341 -7.60 1.84 -12.37
N HIS A 342 -8.14 0.74 -11.81
CA HIS A 342 -8.96 -0.25 -12.53
C HIS A 342 -8.20 -1.01 -13.63
N ASN A 343 -8.86 -1.99 -14.27
CA ASN A 343 -8.27 -2.79 -15.33
C ASN A 343 -7.85 -1.91 -16.53
N PRO A 344 -6.58 -1.96 -16.95
CA PRO A 344 -6.13 -1.21 -18.12
C PRO A 344 -6.75 -1.76 -19.41
N ASP A 345 -6.83 -0.90 -20.41
CA ASP A 345 -6.93 -1.30 -21.81
C ASP A 345 -5.52 -1.42 -22.38
N ASN A 346 -5.04 -2.65 -22.55
CA ASN A 346 -3.68 -2.91 -23.02
C ASN A 346 -3.44 -2.48 -24.48
N SER A 347 -4.48 -2.17 -25.25
CA SER A 347 -4.33 -1.60 -26.59
C SER A 347 -4.03 -0.09 -26.57
N LEU A 348 -4.26 0.58 -25.44
CA LEU A 348 -4.23 2.03 -25.28
C LEU A 348 -3.01 2.55 -24.49
N TRP A 349 -2.02 1.71 -24.22
CA TRP A 349 -0.72 2.15 -23.70
C TRP A 349 0.43 1.43 -24.43
N SER A 350 1.60 2.07 -24.48
CA SER A 350 2.79 1.46 -25.10
C SER A 350 4.08 2.09 -24.59
N LEU A 351 5.12 1.26 -24.48
CA LEU A 351 6.52 1.68 -24.28
C LEU A 351 7.38 1.47 -25.54
N SER A 352 6.83 0.82 -26.57
CA SER A 352 7.55 0.42 -27.78
C SER A 352 7.22 1.29 -28.99
N GLU A 353 6.03 1.91 -29.04
CA GLU A 353 5.67 2.85 -30.11
C GLU A 353 6.59 4.09 -30.14
N ARG A 354 7.17 4.44 -28.99
CA ARG A 354 8.21 5.46 -28.85
C ARG A 354 9.14 5.07 -27.69
N PRO A 355 10.25 4.35 -27.96
CA PRO A 355 11.18 3.93 -26.92
C PRO A 355 11.66 5.11 -26.05
N GLY A 356 11.73 4.90 -24.74
CA GLY A 356 12.04 5.94 -23.75
C GLY A 356 10.86 6.84 -23.37
N TYR A 357 9.64 6.51 -23.81
CA TYR A 357 8.42 7.21 -23.42
C TYR A 357 7.31 6.21 -23.11
N LEU A 358 6.53 6.50 -22.06
CA LEU A 358 5.20 5.91 -21.88
C LEU A 358 4.21 6.68 -22.75
N ARG A 359 3.59 6.00 -23.71
CA ARG A 359 2.48 6.54 -24.49
C ARG A 359 1.14 6.10 -23.89
N LEU A 360 0.25 7.05 -23.64
CA LEU A 360 -1.16 6.80 -23.30
C LEU A 360 -2.07 7.34 -24.41
N LYS A 361 -2.91 6.48 -24.99
CA LYS A 361 -3.81 6.79 -26.12
C LYS A 361 -5.26 6.91 -25.64
N THR A 362 -6.02 7.86 -26.18
CA THR A 362 -7.45 7.95 -25.92
C THR A 362 -8.21 7.00 -26.84
N GLY A 363 -8.97 6.05 -26.28
CA GLY A 363 -9.77 5.08 -27.05
C GLY A 363 -11.26 5.41 -27.13
N ARG A 364 -11.75 6.23 -26.22
CA ARG A 364 -13.18 6.60 -26.09
C ARG A 364 -13.33 8.00 -25.51
N ILE A 365 -14.57 8.48 -25.46
CA ILE A 365 -14.94 9.73 -24.80
C ILE A 365 -15.40 9.43 -23.37
N ASP A 366 -14.82 10.13 -22.40
CA ASP A 366 -15.18 10.05 -20.98
C ASP A 366 -15.72 11.41 -20.50
N GLN A 367 -16.82 11.38 -19.73
CA GLN A 367 -17.44 12.59 -19.17
C GLN A 367 -16.88 12.97 -17.79
N SER A 368 -16.18 12.04 -17.14
CA SER A 368 -15.59 12.22 -15.81
C SER A 368 -14.21 11.59 -15.78
N PHE A 369 -13.26 12.30 -15.17
CA PHE A 369 -11.91 11.79 -14.97
C PHE A 369 -11.89 10.46 -14.20
N LEU A 370 -12.72 10.33 -13.15
CA LEU A 370 -12.78 9.09 -12.36
C LEU A 370 -13.34 7.89 -13.14
N LEU A 371 -13.92 8.11 -14.32
CA LEU A 371 -14.34 7.02 -15.21
C LEU A 371 -13.37 6.82 -16.38
N SER A 372 -12.25 7.55 -16.44
CA SER A 372 -11.25 7.37 -17.49
C SER A 372 -10.36 6.15 -17.22
N ARG A 373 -10.05 5.39 -18.29
CA ARG A 373 -9.16 4.23 -18.22
C ARG A 373 -7.70 4.64 -18.35
N ASN A 374 -6.81 3.72 -17.99
CA ASN A 374 -5.36 3.84 -18.14
C ASN A 374 -4.75 5.03 -17.39
N THR A 375 -5.30 5.37 -16.23
CA THR A 375 -4.56 6.20 -15.27
C THR A 375 -3.54 5.31 -14.56
N LEU A 376 -2.26 5.50 -14.86
CA LEU A 376 -1.14 4.74 -14.28
C LEU A 376 -0.66 5.41 -13.00
N THR A 377 -0.49 4.67 -11.89
CA THR A 377 -0.27 5.29 -10.57
C THR A 377 0.83 4.65 -9.73
N GLN A 378 1.45 5.45 -8.87
CA GLN A 378 2.24 4.99 -7.71
C GLN A 378 1.68 5.59 -6.42
N ARG A 379 1.98 4.94 -5.29
CA ARG A 379 1.69 5.47 -3.96
C ARG A 379 2.35 6.83 -3.75
N SER A 380 1.64 7.76 -3.11
CA SER A 380 2.33 8.86 -2.41
C SER A 380 2.90 8.34 -1.10
N PHE A 381 3.82 9.09 -0.50
CA PHE A 381 4.41 8.72 0.77
C PHE A 381 4.75 9.94 1.64
N GLY A 382 4.87 9.70 2.94
CA GLY A 382 5.19 10.70 3.94
C GLY A 382 6.66 10.68 4.38
N PRO A 383 7.10 11.68 5.17
CA PRO A 383 6.32 12.87 5.54
C PRO A 383 6.09 13.83 4.37
N TRP A 384 6.85 13.67 3.29
CA TRP A 384 6.78 14.45 2.07
C TRP A 384 6.96 13.57 0.85
N SER A 385 6.30 13.93 -0.24
CA SER A 385 6.64 13.35 -1.54
C SER A 385 6.41 14.34 -2.68
N SER A 386 7.30 14.32 -3.66
CA SER A 386 7.20 15.12 -4.89
C SER A 386 7.23 14.20 -6.10
N GLY A 387 6.14 14.19 -6.89
CA GLY A 387 6.03 13.44 -8.13
C GLY A 387 6.13 14.36 -9.33
N SER A 388 6.95 14.03 -10.34
CA SER A 388 7.13 14.86 -11.53
C SER A 388 7.25 14.06 -12.83
N THR A 389 6.90 14.69 -13.94
CA THR A 389 7.00 14.11 -15.29
C THR A 389 7.27 15.19 -16.35
N LEU A 390 7.80 14.78 -17.50
CA LEU A 390 7.83 15.58 -18.71
C LEU A 390 6.80 15.04 -19.71
N LEU A 391 5.80 15.86 -20.03
CA LEU A 391 4.69 15.53 -20.91
C LEU A 391 4.90 16.15 -22.31
N ASP A 392 4.85 15.34 -23.36
CA ASP A 392 4.80 15.75 -24.76
C ASP A 392 3.36 15.69 -25.29
N VAL A 393 2.83 16.86 -25.63
CA VAL A 393 1.43 17.10 -26.03
C VAL A 393 1.28 17.31 -27.53
N SER A 394 2.24 16.83 -28.32
CA SER A 394 2.26 17.06 -29.77
C SER A 394 1.06 16.45 -30.50
N ASN A 395 0.54 15.33 -30.00
CA ASN A 395 -0.50 14.52 -30.67
C ASN A 395 -1.82 14.46 -29.89
N LEU A 396 -2.01 15.37 -28.93
CA LEU A 396 -3.32 15.57 -28.33
C LEU A 396 -4.28 16.12 -29.40
N LYS A 397 -5.50 15.59 -29.41
CA LYS A 397 -6.62 16.02 -30.24
C LYS A 397 -7.57 16.94 -29.47
N ASP A 398 -8.42 17.68 -30.18
CA ASP A 398 -9.42 18.53 -29.53
C ASP A 398 -10.26 17.75 -28.51
N GLY A 399 -10.38 18.27 -27.29
CA GLY A 399 -11.03 17.62 -26.16
C GLY A 399 -10.17 16.63 -25.36
N ASP A 400 -8.93 16.32 -25.78
CA ASP A 400 -8.02 15.51 -24.95
C ASP A 400 -7.53 16.32 -23.74
N VAL A 401 -7.36 15.61 -22.61
CA VAL A 401 -6.84 16.12 -21.35
C VAL A 401 -5.82 15.13 -20.81
N ALA A 402 -4.57 15.57 -20.67
CA ALA A 402 -3.47 14.73 -20.21
C ALA A 402 -2.60 15.44 -19.16
N GLY A 403 -2.07 14.69 -18.18
CA GLY A 403 -1.29 15.31 -17.12
C GLY A 403 -0.92 14.38 -15.96
N LEU A 404 -0.68 15.04 -14.83
CA LEU A 404 -0.35 14.43 -13.54
C LEU A 404 -1.49 14.70 -12.55
N VAL A 405 -1.86 13.71 -11.74
CA VAL A 405 -2.95 13.79 -10.77
C VAL A 405 -2.49 13.40 -9.36
N ALA A 406 -3.01 14.08 -8.34
CA ALA A 406 -3.11 13.58 -6.98
C ALA A 406 -4.45 12.84 -6.88
N LEU A 407 -4.42 11.54 -7.11
CA LEU A 407 -5.60 10.68 -7.29
C LEU A 407 -6.22 10.29 -5.95
N GLN A 408 -7.48 10.68 -5.79
CA GLN A 408 -8.46 10.22 -4.81
C GLN A 408 -9.85 10.63 -5.34
N ARG A 409 -10.96 10.41 -4.63
CA ARG A 409 -12.25 11.04 -4.94
C ARG A 409 -12.10 12.56 -5.05
N LYS A 410 -11.48 13.18 -4.05
CA LYS A 410 -11.23 14.64 -3.99
C LYS A 410 -9.89 15.00 -4.67
N PHE A 411 -9.73 14.55 -5.92
CA PHE A 411 -8.49 14.70 -6.67
C PHE A 411 -8.13 16.15 -7.01
N GLY A 412 -6.86 16.36 -7.35
CA GLY A 412 -6.38 17.55 -8.05
C GLY A 412 -5.51 17.16 -9.25
N GLN A 413 -5.69 17.86 -10.37
CA GLN A 413 -5.00 17.60 -11.63
C GLN A 413 -4.19 18.83 -12.04
N VAL A 414 -3.02 18.57 -12.61
CA VAL A 414 -2.25 19.57 -13.37
C VAL A 414 -1.85 18.96 -14.70
N GLY A 415 -2.04 19.69 -15.80
CA GLY A 415 -1.83 19.11 -17.10
C GLY A 415 -2.08 20.06 -18.25
N VAL A 416 -2.28 19.47 -19.43
CA VAL A 416 -2.63 20.17 -20.66
C VAL A 416 -3.94 19.63 -21.20
N LYS A 417 -4.82 20.55 -21.58
CA LYS A 417 -6.02 20.25 -22.35
C LYS A 417 -5.93 20.85 -23.75
N MET A 418 -6.58 20.20 -24.70
CA MET A 418 -6.81 20.72 -26.04
C MET A 418 -8.24 21.23 -26.16
N GLU A 419 -8.40 22.51 -26.49
CA GLU A 419 -9.71 23.12 -26.72
C GLU A 419 -9.65 24.06 -27.93
N ASP A 420 -10.53 23.82 -28.89
CA ASP A 420 -10.69 24.54 -30.15
C ASP A 420 -9.36 24.71 -30.90
N GLY A 421 -8.59 23.62 -30.95
CA GLY A 421 -7.27 23.54 -31.60
C GLY A 421 -6.14 24.25 -30.85
N ARG A 422 -6.36 24.71 -29.62
CA ARG A 422 -5.36 25.37 -28.77
C ARG A 422 -5.03 24.54 -27.54
N LYS A 423 -3.79 24.67 -27.06
CA LYS A 423 -3.27 24.01 -25.86
C LYS A 423 -3.39 24.94 -24.67
N TYR A 424 -3.91 24.44 -23.56
CA TYR A 424 -3.96 25.16 -22.29
C TYR A 424 -3.36 24.32 -21.18
N LEU A 425 -2.39 24.89 -20.47
CA LEU A 425 -2.02 24.42 -19.14
C LEU A 425 -3.18 24.70 -18.20
N PHE A 426 -3.47 23.76 -17.31
CA PHE A 426 -4.54 23.93 -16.33
C PHE A 426 -4.18 23.32 -14.98
N MET A 427 -4.86 23.81 -13.94
CA MET A 427 -5.02 23.11 -12.67
C MET A 427 -6.51 22.96 -12.36
N THR A 428 -6.95 21.75 -12.02
CA THR A 428 -8.34 21.44 -11.62
C THR A 428 -8.35 20.88 -10.20
N SER A 429 -9.34 21.28 -9.40
CA SER A 429 -9.62 20.71 -8.07
C SER A 429 -11.03 20.12 -8.02
N ASN A 430 -11.15 18.88 -7.55
CA ASN A 430 -12.43 18.22 -7.29
C ASN A 430 -12.78 18.19 -5.80
N LYS A 431 -12.56 19.29 -5.07
CA LYS A 431 -12.82 19.34 -3.62
C LYS A 431 -14.31 19.22 -3.26
N THR A 432 -15.21 19.70 -4.12
CA THR A 432 -16.66 19.77 -3.87
C THR A 432 -17.47 18.78 -4.71
N ASP A 433 -16.85 17.67 -5.14
CA ASP A 433 -17.42 16.67 -6.05
C ASP A 433 -17.88 17.20 -7.43
N THR A 434 -17.56 18.45 -7.72
CA THR A 434 -17.67 19.06 -9.04
C THR A 434 -16.28 19.58 -9.40
N PRO A 435 -15.62 19.01 -10.42
CA PRO A 435 -14.29 19.46 -10.82
C PRO A 435 -14.33 20.92 -11.29
N THR A 436 -13.57 21.78 -10.61
CA THR A 436 -13.46 23.19 -10.97
C THR A 436 -12.06 23.46 -11.49
N GLU A 437 -11.97 24.01 -12.70
CA GLU A 437 -10.71 24.56 -13.22
C GLU A 437 -10.38 25.82 -12.42
N ILE A 438 -9.24 25.80 -11.71
CA ILE A 438 -8.81 26.89 -10.83
C ILE A 438 -8.00 27.92 -11.61
N GLU A 439 -7.14 27.46 -12.51
CA GLU A 439 -6.32 28.32 -13.34
C GLU A 439 -6.12 27.70 -14.72
N ARG A 440 -6.03 28.56 -15.74
CA ARG A 440 -5.75 28.19 -17.13
C ARG A 440 -4.78 29.16 -17.78
N LEU A 441 -3.80 28.64 -18.51
CA LEU A 441 -2.79 29.43 -19.20
C LEU A 441 -2.56 28.90 -20.63
N PRO A 442 -2.46 29.75 -21.66
CA PRO A 442 -2.15 29.28 -23.00
C PRO A 442 -0.75 28.65 -23.08
N LEU A 443 -0.64 27.49 -23.70
CA LEU A 443 0.63 26.78 -23.90
C LEU A 443 1.04 26.80 -25.37
N LYS A 444 2.18 27.42 -25.67
CA LYS A 444 2.75 27.44 -27.04
C LYS A 444 3.73 26.29 -27.30
N LYS A 445 4.27 25.67 -26.25
CA LYS A 445 5.26 24.59 -26.37
C LYS A 445 4.60 23.24 -26.60
N LYS A 446 5.37 22.32 -27.19
CA LYS A 446 4.98 20.92 -27.38
C LYS A 446 5.25 20.05 -26.15
N LYS A 447 6.17 20.46 -25.29
CA LYS A 447 6.54 19.75 -24.07
C LYS A 447 6.44 20.66 -22.85
N VAL A 448 6.05 20.07 -21.72
CA VAL A 448 5.96 20.76 -20.43
C VAL A 448 6.25 19.78 -19.29
N ASN A 449 7.01 20.22 -18.30
CA ASN A 449 7.20 19.45 -17.08
C ASN A 449 6.07 19.78 -16.11
N LEU A 450 5.60 18.77 -15.39
CA LEU A 450 4.55 18.85 -14.38
C LEU A 450 5.08 18.28 -13.07
N ARG A 451 4.68 18.86 -11.94
CA ARG A 451 5.06 18.38 -10.60
C ARG A 451 3.91 18.57 -9.62
N ILE A 452 3.76 17.62 -8.71
CA ILE A 452 2.88 17.72 -7.54
C ILE A 452 3.70 17.46 -6.29
N ASP A 453 3.63 18.37 -5.32
CA ASP A 453 4.29 18.24 -4.02
C ASP A 453 3.24 18.01 -2.93
N CYS A 454 3.38 16.93 -2.17
CA CYS A 454 2.48 16.51 -1.10
C CYS A 454 3.16 16.67 0.28
N ASP A 455 2.48 17.33 1.22
CA ASP A 455 2.87 17.46 2.63
C ASP A 455 1.91 16.68 3.52
N PHE A 456 2.43 15.64 4.18
CA PHE A 456 1.70 14.76 5.09
C PHE A 456 2.15 14.90 6.55
N ARG A 457 3.11 15.80 6.85
CA ARG A 457 3.57 16.00 8.23
C ARG A 457 2.41 16.40 9.11
N GLU A 458 2.27 15.74 10.25
CA GLU A 458 1.22 16.03 11.22
C GLU A 458 -0.18 16.09 10.56
N MET A 459 -0.42 15.28 9.52
CA MET A 459 -1.65 15.27 8.73
C MET A 459 -2.02 16.63 8.13
N THR A 460 -1.01 17.44 7.76
CA THR A 460 -1.18 18.70 7.03
C THR A 460 -2.00 18.49 5.76
N ASP A 461 -1.77 17.37 5.07
CA ASP A 461 -2.56 16.86 3.95
C ASP A 461 -2.80 17.91 2.85
N VAL A 462 -1.73 18.50 2.34
CA VAL A 462 -1.79 19.50 1.27
C VAL A 462 -1.00 19.07 0.05
N ALA A 463 -1.61 19.14 -1.13
CA ALA A 463 -0.92 19.01 -2.42
C ALA A 463 -0.82 20.35 -3.15
N ARG A 464 0.35 20.66 -3.70
CA ARG A 464 0.63 21.85 -4.52
C ARG A 464 1.05 21.44 -5.93
N PHE A 465 0.71 22.26 -6.92
CA PHE A 465 0.80 21.90 -8.33
C PHE A 465 1.69 22.88 -9.08
N TYR A 466 2.61 22.36 -9.88
CA TYR A 466 3.63 23.16 -10.56
C TYR A 466 3.78 22.74 -12.03
N TYR A 467 4.23 23.68 -12.85
CA TYR A 467 4.68 23.42 -14.21
C TYR A 467 6.06 24.07 -14.48
N SER A 468 6.78 23.52 -15.46
CA SER A 468 8.01 24.13 -15.98
C SER A 468 8.14 23.98 -17.50
N LEU A 469 8.40 25.11 -18.17
CA LEU A 469 8.60 25.17 -19.62
C LEU A 469 10.07 24.92 -20.04
N ASN A 470 10.99 24.85 -19.08
CA ASN A 470 12.44 24.67 -19.32
C ASN A 470 13.06 23.53 -18.49
N GLY A 471 12.28 22.91 -17.58
CA GLY A 471 12.75 21.84 -16.69
C GLY A 471 13.62 22.31 -15.53
N LYS A 472 13.79 23.63 -15.35
CA LYS A 472 14.67 24.24 -14.34
C LYS A 472 13.91 25.17 -13.40
N THR A 473 13.12 26.09 -13.97
CA THR A 473 12.32 27.06 -13.22
C THR A 473 10.90 26.54 -13.13
N TRP A 474 10.41 26.36 -11.91
CA TRP A 474 9.07 25.84 -11.62
C TRP A 474 8.16 26.97 -11.19
N LYS A 475 6.93 26.98 -11.71
CA LYS A 475 5.89 27.95 -11.35
C LYS A 475 4.70 27.19 -10.79
N GLU A 476 4.20 27.64 -9.64
CA GLU A 476 2.94 27.16 -9.10
C GLU A 476 1.80 27.52 -10.07
N ILE A 477 0.78 26.66 -10.15
CA ILE A 477 -0.43 26.89 -10.95
C ILE A 477 -1.66 26.46 -10.13
N GLY A 478 -2.65 27.33 -10.09
CA GLY A 478 -3.87 27.14 -9.32
C GLY A 478 -3.67 27.46 -7.84
N ARG A 479 -4.22 26.60 -6.97
CA ARG A 479 -4.18 26.76 -5.51
C ARG A 479 -3.92 25.41 -4.83
N PRO A 480 -3.42 25.39 -3.59
CA PRO A 480 -3.24 24.15 -2.86
C PRO A 480 -4.54 23.35 -2.73
N LEU A 481 -4.44 22.04 -2.95
CA LEU A 481 -5.51 21.08 -2.66
C LEU A 481 -5.37 20.63 -1.21
N LYS A 482 -6.38 20.90 -0.38
CA LYS A 482 -6.53 20.22 0.92
C LYS A 482 -7.02 18.80 0.63
N MET A 483 -6.11 17.84 0.74
CA MET A 483 -6.38 16.43 0.54
C MET A 483 -7.26 15.91 1.68
N GLU A 484 -8.04 14.88 1.36
CA GLU A 484 -8.95 14.22 2.29
C GLU A 484 -9.09 12.74 1.93
N TYR A 485 -8.87 11.87 2.92
CA TYR A 485 -9.13 10.44 2.82
C TYR A 485 -10.62 10.16 3.00
N THR A 486 -11.25 9.54 2.01
CA THR A 486 -12.68 9.28 1.99
C THR A 486 -12.96 7.78 2.12
N LEU A 487 -13.65 7.41 3.20
CA LEU A 487 -13.77 6.01 3.62
C LEU A 487 -14.67 5.17 2.70
N VAL A 488 -15.70 5.79 2.11
CA VAL A 488 -16.76 5.05 1.40
C VAL A 488 -16.47 4.93 -0.08
N GLU A 489 -15.88 5.97 -0.68
CA GLU A 489 -15.83 6.12 -2.13
C GLU A 489 -14.53 5.64 -2.74
N HIS A 490 -13.40 5.72 -2.05
CA HIS A 490 -12.10 5.25 -2.57
C HIS A 490 -11.34 4.36 -1.59
N PHE A 491 -11.44 4.63 -0.28
CA PHE A 491 -10.82 3.84 0.79
C PHE A 491 -9.32 3.57 0.56
N MET A 492 -8.62 4.51 -0.09
CA MET A 492 -7.22 4.40 -0.50
C MET A 492 -6.53 5.74 -0.26
N GLY A 493 -5.25 5.69 0.13
CA GLY A 493 -4.39 6.87 0.23
C GLY A 493 -4.21 7.58 -1.12
N TYR A 494 -3.80 8.84 -1.09
CA TYR A 494 -3.55 9.58 -2.33
C TYR A 494 -2.43 8.92 -3.13
N ARG A 495 -2.58 8.93 -4.45
CA ARG A 495 -1.59 8.39 -5.39
C ARG A 495 -1.18 9.44 -6.41
N PHE A 496 0.07 9.40 -6.85
CA PHE A 496 0.45 10.12 -8.06
C PHE A 496 -0.04 9.33 -9.27
N GLY A 497 -0.60 10.00 -10.27
CA GLY A 497 -1.10 9.33 -11.48
C GLY A 497 -0.76 10.06 -12.78
N LEU A 498 -0.35 9.30 -13.80
CA LEU A 498 -0.23 9.75 -15.18
C LEU A 498 -1.52 9.40 -15.91
N PHE A 499 -2.13 10.36 -16.61
CA PHE A 499 -3.42 10.14 -17.26
C PHE A 499 -3.50 10.80 -18.63
N ASN A 500 -4.37 10.25 -19.49
CA ASN A 500 -4.83 10.86 -20.73
C ASN A 500 -6.26 10.38 -21.05
N TYR A 501 -7.21 11.29 -21.23
CA TYR A 501 -8.59 10.96 -21.60
C TYR A 501 -9.17 12.00 -22.56
N ALA A 502 -10.21 11.63 -23.31
CA ALA A 502 -10.86 12.50 -24.29
C ALA A 502 -12.26 12.91 -23.83
N THR A 503 -12.65 14.17 -24.10
CA THR A 503 -13.98 14.70 -23.80
C THR A 503 -14.82 14.99 -25.05
N LYS A 504 -14.21 15.08 -26.24
CA LYS A 504 -14.90 15.37 -27.51
C LYS A 504 -14.66 14.33 -28.60
N GLN A 505 -13.40 13.94 -28.84
CA GLN A 505 -13.02 12.95 -29.85
C GLN A 505 -11.84 12.12 -29.36
N SER A 506 -11.81 10.83 -29.70
CA SER A 506 -10.73 9.92 -29.31
C SER A 506 -9.66 9.73 -30.40
N GLY A 507 -8.62 8.98 -30.06
CA GLY A 507 -7.51 8.62 -30.93
C GLY A 507 -6.36 9.62 -30.93
N GLY A 508 -6.30 10.53 -29.96
CA GLY A 508 -5.09 11.30 -29.65
C GLY A 508 -4.25 10.61 -28.59
N TRP A 509 -3.04 11.11 -28.33
CA TRP A 509 -2.15 10.51 -27.34
C TRP A 509 -1.17 11.50 -26.70
N ALA A 510 -0.77 11.14 -25.48
CA ALA A 510 0.23 11.80 -24.67
C ALA A 510 1.46 10.89 -24.52
N ASP A 511 2.66 11.45 -24.68
CA ASP A 511 3.91 10.75 -24.40
C ASP A 511 4.56 11.33 -23.14
N PHE A 512 4.84 10.49 -22.14
CA PHE A 512 5.51 10.83 -20.89
C PHE A 512 6.96 10.32 -20.95
N ASP A 513 7.94 11.21 -20.78
CA ASP A 513 9.38 10.90 -20.89
C ASP A 513 9.89 10.14 -19.65
N TYR A 514 9.40 10.54 -18.48
CA TYR A 514 9.78 9.95 -17.20
C TYR A 514 8.67 10.17 -16.17
N PHE A 515 8.73 9.41 -15.09
CA PHE A 515 8.17 9.75 -13.80
C PHE A 515 9.27 9.70 -12.74
N ARG A 516 9.42 10.77 -11.96
CA ARG A 516 10.40 10.84 -10.87
C ARG A 516 9.71 11.16 -9.57
N ILE A 517 10.09 10.46 -8.52
CA ILE A 517 9.53 10.58 -7.19
C ILE A 517 10.63 10.78 -6.14
N ASN A 518 10.49 11.82 -5.32
CA ASN A 518 11.48 12.23 -4.33
C ASN A 518 10.83 12.42 -2.95
N ASP A 519 11.64 12.28 -1.90
CA ASP A 519 11.31 12.46 -0.48
C ASP A 519 11.52 13.91 0.01
N GLN A 520 11.80 14.83 -0.91
CA GLN A 520 12.00 16.24 -0.64
C GLN A 520 11.00 17.09 -1.44
N ILE A 521 10.47 18.13 -0.80
CA ILE A 521 9.83 19.23 -1.53
C ILE A 521 10.97 20.02 -2.19
N ILE A 522 11.02 20.02 -3.52
CA ILE A 522 12.03 20.76 -4.26
C ILE A 522 11.74 22.25 -4.08
N GLU A 523 12.62 22.96 -3.35
CA GLU A 523 12.57 24.42 -3.25
C GLU A 523 12.63 25.04 -4.64
N ASN A 524 11.71 25.96 -4.92
CA ASN A 524 11.69 26.65 -6.20
C ASN A 524 12.80 27.72 -6.18
N ASN A 525 13.79 27.57 -7.06
CA ASN A 525 14.72 28.66 -7.32
C ASN A 525 13.97 29.74 -8.12
N ASP A 526 13.72 30.87 -7.47
CA ASP A 526 13.14 32.09 -8.07
C ASP A 526 14.02 32.68 -9.19
#